data_AF-A0A7V4G0G7-F1
#
_entry.id   AF-A0A7V4G0G7-F1
#
_cell.length_a   1.000
_cell.length_b   1.000
_cell.length_c   1.000
_cell.angle_alpha   90.00
_cell.angle_beta   90.00
_cell.angle_gamma   90.00
#
_symmetry.space_group_name_H-M   'P 1'
#
loop_
_entity.id
_entity.type
_entity.pdbx_description
1 polymer ?
#
loop_
_entity_poly.entity_id
_entity_poly.type
_entity_poly.pdbx_seq_one_letter_code
_entity_poly.pdbx_strand_id
1 'polypeptide(L)'
;DSDAIVLCGGACKPRDLPVEGRHLQGVHFAMEYLTANTRHLLDGGAEDSRMISARDKHVVVIGGGDTGNDCVGTAIRQGCRSVTQLEILARPPDQRAADNPWPQWPKIYRVDYGQEEAAAKFGSDPRLFSVQTKRMLGDDRGHVRALEIVEVRFVPQVGAPPKLEELPGSLRVIPADLVLLALGFVGPEREGLLTELGVKLDARGNVAVDENHQTSIPGIFAAGDMVRGQSLVVWAIMEGRQAARGVDRFLMGETILP
;
A
#
# COMPACT_ATOMS: atom_id res chain seq x y z
N ASP A 1 12.39 21.86 -24.24
CA ASP A 1 11.13 22.59 -24.45
C ASP A 1 10.07 21.65 -24.96
N SER A 2 8.91 21.63 -24.31
CA SER A 2 7.76 20.80 -24.67
C SER A 2 6.51 21.68 -24.68
N ASP A 3 5.65 21.52 -25.69
CA ASP A 3 4.41 22.30 -25.81
C ASP A 3 3.33 21.88 -24.80
N ALA A 4 3.40 20.64 -24.32
CA ALA A 4 2.56 20.11 -23.24
C ALA A 4 3.34 19.07 -22.42
N ILE A 5 2.99 18.94 -21.14
CA ILE A 5 3.59 17.97 -20.20
C ILE A 5 2.46 17.17 -19.53
N VAL A 6 2.62 15.85 -19.42
CA VAL A 6 1.70 14.98 -18.67
C VAL A 6 2.42 14.37 -17.49
N LEU A 7 1.92 14.64 -16.29
CA LEU A 7 2.46 14.14 -15.02
C LEU A 7 1.85 12.77 -14.69
N CYS A 8 2.70 11.74 -14.63
CA CYS A 8 2.32 10.35 -14.38
C CYS A 8 3.21 9.66 -13.32
N GLY A 9 3.73 10.40 -12.35
CA GLY A 9 4.61 9.94 -11.27
C GLY A 9 3.97 9.08 -10.17
N GLY A 10 2.70 8.69 -10.31
CA GLY A 10 1.98 7.82 -9.36
C GLY A 10 1.79 8.38 -7.95
N ALA A 11 1.33 7.53 -7.02
CA ALA A 11 1.19 7.84 -5.60
C ALA A 11 2.30 7.14 -4.78
N CYS A 12 3.51 7.67 -4.83
CA CYS A 12 4.69 6.97 -4.28
C CYS A 12 4.93 7.19 -2.79
N LYS A 13 4.29 8.17 -2.14
CA LYS A 13 4.58 8.48 -0.73
C LYS A 13 3.97 7.42 0.20
N PRO A 14 4.76 6.54 0.83
CA PRO A 14 4.22 5.47 1.66
C PRO A 14 3.59 6.03 2.94
N ARG A 15 2.57 5.35 3.44
CA ARG A 15 2.00 5.62 4.76
C ARG A 15 2.90 5.00 5.82
N ASP A 16 3.34 5.84 6.77
CA ASP A 16 4.19 5.41 7.87
C ASP A 16 3.38 4.95 9.10
N LEU A 17 4.05 4.25 10.02
CA LEU A 17 3.52 3.78 11.29
C LEU A 17 4.38 4.32 12.45
N PRO A 18 4.04 5.49 13.02
CA PRO A 18 4.84 6.15 14.05
C PRO A 18 4.59 5.53 15.44
N VAL A 19 4.98 4.27 15.61
CA VAL A 19 4.97 3.57 16.90
C VAL A 19 6.37 3.51 17.51
N GLU A 20 6.46 3.28 18.81
CA GLU A 20 7.75 3.01 19.47
C GLU A 20 8.47 1.85 18.77
N GLY A 21 9.78 2.00 18.56
CA GLY A 21 10.61 1.01 17.85
C GLY A 21 10.54 1.06 16.32
N ARG A 22 9.79 2.01 15.72
CA ARG A 22 9.74 2.19 14.24
C ARG A 22 11.12 2.36 13.57
N HIS A 23 12.10 2.87 14.29
CA HIS A 23 13.47 3.14 13.82
C HIS A 23 14.41 1.91 13.87
N LEU A 24 13.95 0.77 14.41
CA LEU A 24 14.77 -0.43 14.54
C LEU A 24 15.15 -0.98 13.16
N GLN A 25 16.34 -1.59 13.08
CA GLN A 25 16.79 -2.28 11.87
C GLN A 25 15.90 -3.49 11.59
N GLY A 26 15.62 -3.75 10.31
CA GLY A 26 14.67 -4.79 9.89
C GLY A 26 13.22 -4.30 9.76
N VAL A 27 12.94 -3.01 9.95
CA VAL A 27 11.64 -2.39 9.69
C VAL A 27 11.68 -1.59 8.39
N HIS A 28 10.98 -2.07 7.36
CA HIS A 28 11.02 -1.53 6.01
C HIS A 28 9.64 -1.18 5.48
N PHE A 29 9.57 -0.22 4.56
CA PHE A 29 8.37 -0.08 3.73
C PHE A 29 8.26 -1.27 2.78
N ALA A 30 7.04 -1.74 2.51
CA ALA A 30 6.80 -2.88 1.62
C ALA A 30 7.41 -2.66 0.23
N MET A 31 7.34 -1.44 -0.31
CA MET A 31 7.92 -1.12 -1.61
C MET A 31 9.44 -1.17 -1.64
N GLU A 32 10.15 -0.92 -0.53
CA GLU A 32 11.61 -1.11 -0.48
C GLU A 32 11.94 -2.59 -0.71
N TYR A 33 11.25 -3.47 0.00
CA TYR A 33 11.41 -4.91 -0.08
C TYR A 33 11.04 -5.47 -1.46
N LEU A 34 9.85 -5.13 -1.98
CA LEU A 34 9.38 -5.63 -3.27
C LEU A 34 10.22 -5.10 -4.43
N THR A 35 10.62 -3.83 -4.38
CA THR A 35 11.49 -3.23 -5.42
C THR A 35 12.86 -3.90 -5.42
N ALA A 36 13.47 -4.09 -4.25
CA ALA A 36 14.76 -4.76 -4.14
C ALA A 36 14.69 -6.23 -4.63
N ASN A 37 13.63 -6.95 -4.27
CA ASN A 37 13.42 -8.32 -4.74
C ASN A 37 13.27 -8.41 -6.26
N THR A 38 12.43 -7.56 -6.86
CA THR A 38 12.22 -7.57 -8.31
C THR A 38 13.50 -7.22 -9.07
N ARG A 39 14.27 -6.22 -8.60
CA ARG A 39 15.57 -5.89 -9.20
C ARG A 39 16.53 -7.06 -9.12
N HIS A 40 16.67 -7.68 -7.95
CA HIS A 40 17.53 -8.85 -7.76
C HIS A 40 17.19 -10.00 -8.74
N LEU A 41 15.90 -10.27 -8.97
CA LEU A 41 15.46 -11.27 -9.94
C LEU A 41 15.79 -10.88 -11.40
N LEU A 42 15.60 -9.62 -11.77
CA LEU A 42 15.91 -9.11 -13.12
C LEU A 42 17.40 -9.06 -13.40
N ASP A 43 18.22 -8.80 -12.36
CA ASP A 43 19.69 -8.78 -12.43
C ASP A 43 20.30 -10.20 -12.38
N GLY A 44 19.49 -11.24 -12.57
CA GLY A 44 19.94 -12.63 -12.65
C GLY A 44 20.28 -13.28 -11.29
N GLY A 45 19.82 -12.70 -10.18
CA GLY A 45 20.04 -13.24 -8.84
C GLY A 45 21.46 -13.06 -8.31
N ALA A 46 22.24 -12.14 -8.88
CA ALA A 46 23.55 -11.79 -8.35
C ALA A 46 23.43 -11.29 -6.89
N GLU A 47 24.43 -11.59 -6.05
CA GLU A 47 24.47 -11.07 -4.68
C GLU A 47 24.48 -9.54 -4.72
N ASP A 48 23.33 -8.93 -4.43
CA ASP A 48 23.17 -7.49 -4.27
C ASP A 48 23.07 -7.18 -2.78
N SER A 49 24.03 -6.41 -2.26
CA SER A 49 24.04 -5.94 -0.88
C SER A 49 22.80 -5.12 -0.49
N ARG A 50 21.99 -4.67 -1.47
CA ARG A 50 20.74 -3.94 -1.27
C ARG A 50 19.52 -4.85 -1.11
N MET A 51 19.67 -6.17 -1.27
CA MET A 51 18.55 -7.10 -1.11
C MET A 51 18.12 -7.19 0.36
N ILE A 52 16.84 -6.90 0.61
CA ILE A 52 16.22 -7.19 1.91
C ILE A 52 15.77 -8.65 1.86
N SER A 53 16.46 -9.51 2.62
CA SER A 53 16.18 -10.96 2.64
C SER A 53 15.26 -11.35 3.79
N ALA A 54 14.24 -12.14 3.48
CA ALA A 54 13.32 -12.81 4.40
C ALA A 54 13.78 -14.23 4.79
N ARG A 55 14.88 -14.74 4.23
CA ARG A 55 15.38 -16.10 4.48
C ARG A 55 15.59 -16.34 5.97
N ASP A 56 15.07 -17.47 6.47
CA ASP A 56 15.18 -17.93 7.87
C ASP A 56 14.61 -17.00 8.95
N LYS A 57 13.91 -15.93 8.57
CA LYS A 57 13.33 -14.91 9.45
C LYS A 57 11.86 -15.12 9.77
N HIS A 58 11.43 -14.66 10.93
CA HIS A 58 10.03 -14.41 11.27
C HIS A 58 9.60 -13.08 10.64
N VAL A 59 8.76 -13.15 9.60
CA VAL A 59 8.32 -11.96 8.86
C VAL A 59 6.94 -11.51 9.34
N VAL A 60 6.79 -10.22 9.64
CA VAL A 60 5.49 -9.60 9.91
C VAL A 60 5.18 -8.55 8.87
N VAL A 61 4.08 -8.73 8.15
CA VAL A 61 3.56 -7.77 7.16
C VAL A 61 2.41 -7.00 7.79
N ILE A 62 2.49 -5.67 7.86
CA ILE A 62 1.44 -4.83 8.42
C ILE A 62 0.62 -4.21 7.29
N GLY A 63 -0.62 -4.69 7.10
CA GLY A 63 -1.56 -4.28 6.06
C GLY A 63 -2.12 -5.48 5.29
N GLY A 64 -3.45 -5.55 5.14
CA GLY A 64 -4.15 -6.68 4.50
C GLY A 64 -4.47 -6.52 3.01
N GLY A 65 -4.00 -5.46 2.34
CA GLY A 65 -4.20 -5.25 0.91
C GLY A 65 -3.23 -6.04 0.02
N ASP A 66 -3.34 -5.82 -1.30
CA ASP A 66 -2.58 -6.53 -2.34
C ASP A 66 -1.06 -6.44 -2.14
N THR A 67 -0.53 -5.25 -1.82
CA THR A 67 0.90 -5.07 -1.51
C THR A 67 1.36 -5.94 -0.32
N GLY A 68 0.48 -6.15 0.66
CA GLY A 68 0.75 -7.03 1.79
C GLY A 68 0.79 -8.49 1.35
N ASN A 69 -0.15 -8.92 0.51
CA ASN A 69 -0.17 -10.25 -0.08
C ASN A 69 1.09 -10.52 -0.93
N ASP A 70 1.56 -9.54 -1.70
CA ASP A 70 2.81 -9.64 -2.47
C ASP A 70 4.03 -9.82 -1.56
N CYS A 71 4.07 -9.12 -0.43
CA CYS A 71 5.12 -9.29 0.58
C CYS A 71 5.11 -10.72 1.16
N VAL A 72 3.91 -11.26 1.45
CA VAL A 72 3.74 -12.63 1.95
C VAL A 72 4.28 -13.65 0.94
N GLY A 73 3.82 -13.61 -0.31
CA GLY A 73 4.27 -14.53 -1.36
C GLY A 73 5.78 -14.44 -1.60
N THR A 74 6.33 -13.21 -1.61
CA THR A 74 7.78 -13.00 -1.78
C THR A 74 8.57 -13.58 -0.60
N ALA A 75 8.15 -13.33 0.65
CA ALA A 75 8.83 -13.85 1.85
C ALA A 75 8.85 -15.39 1.88
N ILE A 76 7.75 -16.02 1.47
CA ILE A 76 7.65 -17.48 1.37
C ILE A 76 8.66 -18.04 0.39
N ARG A 77 8.75 -17.44 -0.80
CA ARG A 77 9.65 -17.84 -1.89
C ARG A 77 11.12 -17.59 -1.55
N GLN A 78 11.41 -16.58 -0.73
CA GLN A 78 12.75 -16.35 -0.18
C GLN A 78 13.13 -17.32 0.96
N GLY A 79 12.20 -18.15 1.44
CA GLY A 79 12.47 -19.14 2.48
C GLY A 79 12.37 -18.59 3.89
N CYS A 80 11.38 -17.74 4.18
CA CYS A 80 11.12 -17.30 5.56
C CYS A 80 10.78 -18.48 6.50
N ARG A 81 11.07 -18.28 7.78
CA ARG A 81 10.79 -19.23 8.87
C ARG A 81 9.31 -19.22 9.23
N SER A 82 8.69 -18.04 9.26
CA SER A 82 7.25 -17.85 9.37
C SER A 82 6.84 -16.52 8.74
N VAL A 83 5.56 -16.38 8.41
CA VAL A 83 4.98 -15.13 7.95
C VAL A 83 3.64 -14.87 8.64
N THR A 84 3.46 -13.66 9.16
CA THR A 84 2.21 -13.20 9.76
C THR A 84 1.80 -11.90 9.12
N GLN A 85 0.57 -11.81 8.62
CA GLN A 85 0.01 -10.60 8.03
C GLN A 85 -0.98 -9.97 9.01
N LEU A 86 -0.81 -8.71 9.38
CA LEU A 86 -1.69 -8.01 10.32
C LEU A 86 -2.71 -7.19 9.54
N GLU A 87 -3.99 -7.39 9.85
CA GLU A 87 -5.11 -6.60 9.34
C GLU A 87 -5.86 -5.97 10.52
N ILE A 88 -6.04 -4.65 10.45
CA ILE A 88 -6.71 -3.88 11.50
C ILE A 88 -8.23 -4.05 11.44
N LEU A 89 -8.76 -4.36 10.26
CA LEU A 89 -10.17 -4.63 10.03
C LEU A 89 -10.55 -6.04 10.50
N ALA A 90 -11.82 -6.20 10.83
CA ALA A 90 -12.39 -7.51 11.12
C ALA A 90 -12.35 -8.41 9.87
N ARG A 91 -12.25 -9.72 10.09
CA ARG A 91 -12.36 -10.70 9.01
C ARG A 91 -13.69 -10.48 8.28
N PRO A 92 -13.69 -10.25 6.95
CA PRO A 92 -14.92 -10.13 6.19
C PRO A 92 -15.76 -11.43 6.26
N PRO A 93 -17.09 -11.37 6.06
CA PRO A 93 -17.95 -12.55 6.08
C PRO A 93 -17.70 -13.48 4.88
N ASP A 94 -17.99 -14.78 5.00
CA ASP A 94 -17.79 -15.73 3.89
C ASP A 94 -18.76 -15.51 2.71
N GLN A 95 -19.89 -14.85 2.97
CA GLN A 95 -20.92 -14.54 1.97
C GLN A 95 -21.34 -13.08 2.09
N ARG A 96 -21.97 -12.54 1.04
CA ARG A 96 -22.46 -11.15 1.04
C ARG A 96 -23.44 -10.95 2.19
N ALA A 97 -23.19 -9.94 3.02
CA ALA A 97 -24.13 -9.48 4.02
C ALA A 97 -25.29 -8.71 3.37
N ALA A 98 -26.42 -8.62 4.08
CA ALA A 98 -27.64 -7.96 3.59
C ALA A 98 -27.44 -6.47 3.23
N ASP A 99 -26.46 -5.82 3.86
CA ASP A 99 -26.08 -4.42 3.64
C ASP A 99 -25.07 -4.23 2.50
N ASN A 100 -24.64 -5.30 1.82
CA ASN A 100 -23.77 -5.26 0.64
C ASN A 100 -24.32 -6.07 -0.55
N PRO A 101 -25.50 -5.67 -1.09
CA PRO A 101 -26.13 -6.35 -2.22
C PRO A 101 -25.41 -6.08 -3.56
N TRP A 102 -25.68 -6.94 -4.56
CA TRP A 102 -25.34 -6.64 -5.95
C TRP A 102 -26.10 -5.38 -6.43
N PRO A 103 -25.51 -4.49 -7.25
CA PRO A 103 -24.24 -4.60 -7.98
C PRO A 103 -22.99 -4.08 -7.25
N GLN A 104 -23.05 -3.80 -5.94
CA GLN A 104 -21.88 -3.32 -5.20
C GLN A 104 -20.75 -4.35 -5.19
N TRP A 105 -19.51 -3.89 -5.08
CA TRP A 105 -18.37 -4.79 -4.89
C TRP A 105 -18.57 -5.63 -3.62
N PRO A 106 -18.41 -6.97 -3.71
CA PRO A 106 -18.63 -7.86 -2.58
C PRO A 106 -17.56 -7.65 -1.50
N LYS A 107 -18.00 -7.34 -0.29
CA LYS A 107 -17.18 -7.30 0.93
C LYS A 107 -17.22 -8.66 1.61
N ILE A 108 -16.59 -9.65 0.97
CA ILE A 108 -16.53 -11.03 1.46
C ILE A 108 -15.10 -11.45 1.73
N TYR A 109 -14.94 -12.51 2.52
CA TYR A 109 -13.64 -13.11 2.78
C TYR A 109 -13.07 -13.64 1.48
N ARG A 110 -11.84 -13.19 1.17
CA ARG A 110 -11.09 -13.63 0.02
C ARG A 110 -9.68 -13.98 0.45
N VAL A 111 -9.18 -15.03 -0.19
CA VAL A 111 -7.77 -15.39 -0.18
C VAL A 111 -7.18 -15.05 -1.54
N ASP A 112 -5.91 -14.70 -1.54
CA ASP A 112 -5.13 -14.43 -2.75
C ASP A 112 -3.83 -15.26 -2.70
N TYR A 113 -3.08 -15.28 -3.79
CA TYR A 113 -2.01 -16.24 -4.04
C TYR A 113 -0.98 -16.37 -2.91
N GLY A 114 -0.57 -15.25 -2.29
CA GLY A 114 0.40 -15.25 -1.20
C GLY A 114 -0.16 -15.88 0.07
N GLN A 115 -1.43 -15.63 0.37
CA GLN A 115 -2.15 -16.23 1.49
C GLN A 115 -2.41 -17.72 1.27
N GLU A 116 -2.74 -18.12 0.03
CA GLU A 116 -2.89 -19.52 -0.35
C GLU A 116 -1.56 -20.29 -0.25
N GLU A 117 -0.45 -19.72 -0.76
CA GLU A 117 0.89 -20.28 -0.60
C GLU A 117 1.30 -20.39 0.87
N ALA A 118 0.98 -19.39 1.68
CA ALA A 118 1.25 -19.39 3.11
C ALA A 118 0.49 -20.52 3.81
N ALA A 119 -0.81 -20.67 3.50
CA ALA A 119 -1.63 -21.73 4.06
C ALA A 119 -1.14 -23.12 3.65
N ALA A 120 -0.73 -23.28 2.40
CA ALA A 120 -0.15 -24.53 1.91
C ALA A 120 1.18 -24.88 2.61
N LYS A 121 2.04 -23.88 2.86
CA LYS A 121 3.37 -24.09 3.47
C LYS A 121 3.33 -24.24 5.00
N PHE A 122 2.52 -23.43 5.67
CA PHE A 122 2.50 -23.29 7.13
C PHE A 122 1.23 -23.86 7.79
N GLY A 123 0.25 -24.31 7.01
CA GLY A 123 -0.95 -25.00 7.50
C GLY A 123 -2.14 -24.11 7.84
N SER A 124 -2.03 -22.79 7.71
CA SER A 124 -3.13 -21.84 7.99
C SER A 124 -2.98 -20.53 7.24
N ASP A 125 -4.08 -19.79 7.08
CA ASP A 125 -4.03 -18.40 6.61
C ASP A 125 -3.07 -17.58 7.49
N PRO A 126 -2.16 -16.78 6.91
CA PRO A 126 -1.17 -16.04 7.67
C PRO A 126 -1.74 -14.80 8.36
N ARG A 127 -3.00 -14.43 8.07
CA ARG A 127 -3.59 -13.18 8.55
C ARG A 127 -4.12 -13.27 9.98
N LEU A 128 -3.78 -12.26 10.77
CA LEU A 128 -4.43 -11.92 12.02
C LEU A 128 -5.31 -10.68 11.80
N PHE A 129 -6.62 -10.87 11.88
CA PHE A 129 -7.62 -9.82 11.74
C PHE A 129 -7.89 -9.12 13.06
N SER A 130 -8.44 -7.90 13.00
CA SER A 130 -8.76 -7.10 14.18
C SER A 130 -7.54 -6.89 15.08
N VAL A 131 -6.36 -6.66 14.49
CA VAL A 131 -5.10 -6.50 15.25
C VAL A 131 -4.43 -5.17 14.92
N GLN A 132 -3.96 -4.48 15.96
CA GLN A 132 -3.13 -3.28 15.85
C GLN A 132 -1.75 -3.53 16.45
N THR A 133 -0.71 -2.98 15.82
CA THR A 133 0.65 -2.93 16.38
C THR A 133 0.75 -1.79 17.40
N LYS A 134 1.20 -2.09 18.61
CA LYS A 134 1.42 -1.13 19.70
C LYS A 134 2.83 -0.56 19.67
N ARG A 135 3.83 -1.43 19.53
CA ARG A 135 5.24 -1.10 19.46
C ARG A 135 6.06 -2.24 18.88
N MET A 136 7.26 -1.91 18.43
CA MET A 136 8.27 -2.84 17.95
C MET A 136 9.36 -2.97 19.00
N LEU A 137 9.73 -4.20 19.34
CA LEU A 137 10.70 -4.51 20.38
C LEU A 137 12.04 -4.84 19.72
N GLY A 138 13.09 -4.15 20.17
CA GLY A 138 14.46 -4.35 19.68
C GLY A 138 15.23 -5.41 20.47
N ASP A 139 16.30 -5.92 19.86
CA ASP A 139 17.38 -6.63 20.53
C ASP A 139 18.50 -5.66 20.95
N ASP A 140 19.55 -6.19 21.60
CA ASP A 140 20.70 -5.41 22.08
C ASP A 140 21.54 -4.80 20.93
N ARG A 141 21.29 -5.21 19.68
CA ARG A 141 21.97 -4.74 18.47
C ARG A 141 21.12 -3.73 17.68
N GLY A 142 19.96 -3.33 18.21
CA GLY A 142 19.05 -2.39 17.56
C GLY A 142 18.25 -2.97 16.39
N HIS A 143 18.15 -4.31 16.28
CA HIS A 143 17.30 -4.98 15.30
C HIS A 143 15.94 -5.29 15.91
N VAL A 144 14.89 -5.26 15.10
CA VAL A 144 13.57 -5.76 15.53
C VAL A 144 13.67 -7.26 15.82
N ARG A 145 13.10 -7.67 16.96
CA ARG A 145 12.98 -9.09 17.35
C ARG A 145 11.55 -9.53 17.59
N ALA A 146 10.64 -8.59 17.85
CA ALA A 146 9.24 -8.89 18.14
C ALA A 146 8.34 -7.66 17.97
N LEU A 147 7.04 -7.91 17.79
CA LEU A 147 5.99 -6.90 17.84
C LEU A 147 5.08 -7.13 19.03
N GLU A 148 4.76 -6.06 19.75
CA GLU A 148 3.65 -6.04 20.68
C GLU A 148 2.39 -5.63 19.92
N ILE A 149 1.37 -6.49 19.95
CA ILE A 149 0.11 -6.31 19.26
C ILE A 149 -1.06 -6.39 20.24
N VAL A 150 -2.18 -5.78 19.86
CA VAL A 150 -3.43 -5.81 20.62
C VAL A 150 -4.60 -6.08 19.68
N GLU A 151 -5.63 -6.77 20.17
CA GLU A 151 -6.86 -6.91 19.43
C GLU A 151 -7.68 -5.63 19.51
N VAL A 152 -8.32 -5.27 18.41
CA VAL A 152 -9.07 -4.02 18.24
C VAL A 152 -10.40 -4.26 17.57
N ARG A 153 -11.35 -3.35 17.78
CA ARG A 153 -12.62 -3.32 17.05
C ARG A 153 -12.98 -1.89 16.69
N PHE A 154 -13.67 -1.72 15.57
CA PHE A 154 -14.25 -0.44 15.20
C PHE A 154 -15.66 -0.33 15.76
N VAL A 155 -15.90 0.68 16.60
CA VAL A 155 -17.21 1.00 17.18
C VAL A 155 -17.83 2.16 16.40
N PRO A 156 -19.05 2.01 15.86
CA PRO A 156 -19.73 3.09 15.16
C PRO A 156 -19.88 4.36 16.01
N GLN A 157 -19.75 5.53 15.39
CA GLN A 157 -19.97 6.82 16.02
C GLN A 157 -20.95 7.67 15.19
N VAL A 158 -21.79 8.45 15.87
CA VAL A 158 -22.73 9.36 15.21
C VAL A 158 -21.96 10.61 14.75
N GLY A 159 -22.02 10.91 13.44
CA GLY A 159 -21.39 12.11 12.87
C GLY A 159 -19.86 12.08 12.78
N ALA A 160 -19.22 10.94 13.06
CA ALA A 160 -17.78 10.77 13.01
C ALA A 160 -17.40 9.39 12.44
N PRO A 161 -16.17 9.21 11.92
CA PRO A 161 -15.65 7.89 11.57
C PRO A 161 -15.71 6.91 12.75
N PRO A 162 -15.84 5.60 12.51
CA PRO A 162 -15.82 4.61 13.59
C PRO A 162 -14.57 4.74 14.47
N LYS A 163 -14.77 4.65 15.79
CA LYS A 163 -13.68 4.71 16.77
C LYS A 163 -13.02 3.35 16.90
N LEU A 164 -11.70 3.33 16.85
CA LEU A 164 -10.92 2.15 17.18
C LEU A 164 -10.87 1.97 18.70
N GLU A 165 -11.31 0.81 19.18
CA GLU A 165 -11.22 0.42 20.60
C GLU A 165 -10.33 -0.82 20.75
N GLU A 166 -9.40 -0.77 21.69
CA GLU A 166 -8.59 -1.92 22.10
C GLU A 166 -9.40 -2.85 22.99
N LEU A 167 -9.23 -4.15 22.80
CA LEU A 167 -9.81 -5.17 23.67
C LEU A 167 -8.90 -5.38 24.90
N PRO A 168 -9.35 -5.04 26.12
CA PRO A 168 -8.51 -5.20 27.31
C PRO A 168 -8.05 -6.65 27.52
N GLY A 169 -6.79 -6.83 27.90
CA GLY A 169 -6.21 -8.17 28.14
C GLY A 169 -5.81 -8.96 26.88
N SER A 170 -5.99 -8.39 25.68
CA SER A 170 -5.60 -9.05 24.41
C SER A 170 -4.16 -8.76 23.97
N LEU A 171 -3.40 -8.00 24.78
CA LEU A 171 -2.02 -7.64 24.47
C LEU A 171 -1.17 -8.91 24.42
N ARG A 172 -0.46 -9.10 23.31
CA ARG A 172 0.48 -10.22 23.13
C ARG A 172 1.68 -9.81 22.30
N VAL A 173 2.77 -10.57 22.45
CA VAL A 173 4.01 -10.37 21.72
C VAL A 173 4.18 -11.49 20.70
N ILE A 174 4.50 -11.13 19.46
CA ILE A 174 4.80 -12.08 18.36
C ILE A 174 6.25 -11.90 17.88
N PRO A 175 6.97 -12.97 17.52
CA PRO A 175 8.33 -12.86 17.00
C PRO A 175 8.36 -12.15 15.64
N ALA A 176 9.39 -11.33 15.41
CA ALA A 176 9.55 -10.59 14.16
C ALA A 176 11.01 -10.16 13.95
N ASP A 177 11.66 -10.73 12.94
CA ASP A 177 13.02 -10.36 12.52
C ASP A 177 13.01 -9.45 11.28
N LEU A 178 11.87 -9.38 10.58
CA LEU A 178 11.63 -8.50 9.43
C LEU A 178 10.18 -7.99 9.48
N VAL A 179 10.01 -6.68 9.45
CA VAL A 179 8.71 -6.01 9.48
C VAL A 179 8.53 -5.22 8.19
N LEU A 180 7.43 -5.47 7.49
CA LEU A 180 7.11 -4.86 6.20
C LEU A 180 5.84 -4.01 6.32
N LEU A 181 5.96 -2.70 6.14
CA LEU A 181 4.84 -1.76 6.22
C LEU A 181 4.13 -1.67 4.86
N ALA A 182 2.97 -2.32 4.75
CA ALA A 182 2.10 -2.37 3.57
C ALA A 182 0.80 -1.57 3.82
N LEU A 183 0.93 -0.34 4.32
CA LEU A 183 -0.17 0.50 4.80
C LEU A 183 -0.78 1.41 3.70
N GLY A 184 -0.39 1.20 2.44
CA GLY A 184 -0.76 2.02 1.30
C GLY A 184 0.02 3.34 1.23
N PHE A 185 -0.44 4.21 0.33
CA PHE A 185 0.22 5.48 0.00
C PHE A 185 -0.68 6.67 0.32
N VAL A 186 -0.08 7.82 0.59
CA VAL A 186 -0.77 9.07 0.96
C VAL A 186 -0.84 10.10 -0.18
N GLY A 187 -0.33 9.75 -1.36
CA GLY A 187 -0.38 10.60 -2.55
C GLY A 187 0.95 10.63 -3.31
N PRO A 188 1.05 11.49 -4.33
CA PRO A 188 2.28 11.69 -5.10
C PRO A 188 3.40 12.27 -4.24
N GLU A 189 4.64 12.08 -4.69
CA GLU A 189 5.79 12.78 -4.14
C GLU A 189 5.66 14.28 -4.42
N ARG A 190 5.61 15.09 -3.36
CA ARG A 190 5.32 16.53 -3.46
C ARG A 190 6.58 17.36 -3.61
N GLU A 191 7.62 16.98 -2.88
CA GLU A 191 8.91 17.67 -2.89
C GLU A 191 9.56 17.53 -4.27
N GLY A 192 10.29 18.56 -4.70
CA GLY A 192 10.79 18.68 -6.06
C GLY A 192 9.69 19.08 -7.04
N LEU A 193 9.43 18.24 -8.05
CA LEU A 193 8.65 18.57 -9.24
C LEU A 193 7.31 19.28 -8.94
N LEU A 194 6.47 18.73 -8.07
CA LEU A 194 5.13 19.30 -7.83
C LEU A 194 5.18 20.64 -7.06
N THR A 195 6.10 20.75 -6.11
CA THR A 195 6.31 21.99 -5.33
C THR A 195 6.89 23.09 -6.21
N GLU A 196 7.87 22.75 -7.05
CA GLU A 196 8.51 23.69 -7.98
C GLU A 196 7.56 24.16 -9.08
N LEU A 197 6.73 23.25 -9.61
CA LEU A 197 5.68 23.62 -10.57
C LEU A 197 4.59 24.48 -9.90
N GLY A 198 4.25 24.20 -8.63
CA GLY A 198 3.21 24.94 -7.91
C GLY A 198 1.79 24.55 -8.34
N VAL A 199 1.58 23.30 -8.78
CA VAL A 199 0.23 22.81 -9.12
C VAL A 199 -0.65 22.72 -7.88
N LYS A 200 -1.95 23.04 -8.03
CA LYS A 200 -2.92 22.87 -6.95
C LYS A 200 -3.13 21.39 -6.62
N LEU A 201 -3.32 21.09 -5.34
CA LEU A 201 -3.65 19.76 -4.84
C LEU A 201 -5.10 19.72 -4.36
N ASP A 202 -5.72 18.54 -4.42
CA ASP A 202 -7.06 18.30 -3.86
C ASP A 202 -7.00 18.14 -2.32
N ALA A 203 -8.15 17.98 -1.68
CA ALA A 203 -8.24 17.82 -0.21
C ALA A 203 -7.56 16.53 0.31
N ARG A 204 -7.30 15.55 -0.57
CA ARG A 204 -6.57 14.32 -0.26
C ARG A 204 -5.08 14.45 -0.53
N GLY A 205 -4.67 15.55 -1.17
CA GLY A 205 -3.28 15.86 -1.48
C GLY A 205 -2.77 15.26 -2.78
N ASN A 206 -3.68 14.85 -3.67
CA ASN A 206 -3.39 14.46 -5.05
C ASN A 206 -3.36 15.68 -5.96
N VAL A 207 -2.77 15.58 -7.15
CA VAL A 207 -2.79 16.67 -8.15
C VAL A 207 -4.23 16.94 -8.57
N ALA A 208 -4.68 18.18 -8.39
CA ALA A 208 -6.01 18.60 -8.82
C ALA A 208 -6.00 18.86 -10.33
N VAL A 209 -6.98 18.30 -11.03
CA VAL A 209 -7.18 18.48 -12.46
C VAL A 209 -8.64 18.81 -12.77
N ASP A 210 -8.86 19.43 -13.93
CA ASP A 210 -10.19 19.64 -14.49
C ASP A 210 -10.71 18.40 -15.27
N GLU A 211 -11.86 18.54 -15.94
CA GLU A 211 -12.48 17.49 -16.76
C GLU A 211 -11.63 17.06 -17.98
N ASN A 212 -10.66 17.87 -18.38
CA ASN A 212 -9.71 17.59 -19.45
C ASN A 212 -8.37 17.09 -18.91
N HIS A 213 -8.29 16.78 -17.60
CA HIS A 213 -7.07 16.39 -16.91
C HIS A 213 -5.97 17.46 -16.92
N GLN A 214 -6.31 18.72 -17.21
CA GLN A 214 -5.39 19.84 -17.10
C GLN A 214 -5.29 20.27 -15.64
N THR A 215 -4.07 20.48 -15.17
CA THR A 215 -3.81 20.98 -13.82
C THR A 215 -4.18 22.46 -13.70
N SER A 216 -3.91 23.07 -12.55
CA SER A 216 -4.04 24.53 -12.40
C SER A 216 -3.07 25.36 -13.28
N ILE A 217 -2.14 24.71 -13.99
CA ILE A 217 -1.15 25.36 -14.86
C ILE A 217 -1.46 24.97 -16.31
N PRO A 218 -1.76 25.95 -17.19
CA PRO A 218 -2.01 25.69 -18.60
C PRO A 218 -0.85 24.94 -19.27
N GLY A 219 -1.18 23.94 -20.10
CA GLY A 219 -0.19 23.09 -20.76
C GLY A 219 0.38 21.96 -19.91
N ILE A 220 0.05 21.89 -18.61
CA ILE A 220 0.44 20.79 -17.72
C ILE A 220 -0.80 19.98 -17.34
N PHE A 221 -0.72 18.68 -17.60
CA PHE A 221 -1.78 17.70 -17.37
C PHE A 221 -1.32 16.65 -16.35
N ALA A 222 -2.25 15.89 -15.78
CA ALA A 222 -1.91 14.77 -14.89
C ALA A 222 -2.88 13.59 -15.04
N ALA A 223 -2.40 12.37 -14.81
CA ALA A 223 -3.19 11.16 -14.93
C ALA A 223 -2.78 10.08 -13.91
N GLY A 224 -3.67 9.10 -13.73
CA GLY A 224 -3.44 7.92 -12.90
C GLY A 224 -3.40 8.26 -11.41
N ASP A 225 -2.59 7.50 -10.66
CA ASP A 225 -2.56 7.58 -9.21
C ASP A 225 -2.10 8.95 -8.68
N MET A 226 -1.46 9.80 -9.49
CA MET A 226 -1.18 11.20 -9.11
C MET A 226 -2.45 12.01 -8.87
N VAL A 227 -3.54 11.67 -9.58
CA VAL A 227 -4.83 12.37 -9.53
C VAL A 227 -5.80 11.63 -8.62
N ARG A 228 -5.93 10.31 -8.78
CA ARG A 228 -6.89 9.51 -8.00
C ARG A 228 -6.39 9.12 -6.62
N GLY A 229 -5.07 9.01 -6.44
CA GLY A 229 -4.46 8.18 -5.40
C GLY A 229 -4.42 6.71 -5.81
N GLN A 230 -3.77 5.88 -4.99
CA GLN A 230 -3.57 4.45 -5.25
C GLN A 230 -4.84 3.75 -5.77
N SER A 231 -4.77 3.14 -6.95
CA SER A 231 -5.94 2.52 -7.58
C SER A 231 -5.58 1.34 -8.49
N LEU A 232 -6.57 0.84 -9.24
CA LEU A 232 -6.37 -0.25 -10.20
C LEU A 232 -5.73 0.29 -11.48
N VAL A 233 -4.92 -0.55 -12.12
CA VAL A 233 -4.26 -0.26 -13.40
C VAL A 233 -5.26 0.19 -14.48
N VAL A 234 -6.48 -0.37 -14.50
CA VAL A 234 -7.51 0.02 -15.46
C VAL A 234 -7.93 1.49 -15.35
N TRP A 235 -7.93 2.05 -14.13
CA TRP A 235 -8.23 3.47 -13.92
C TRP A 235 -7.09 4.33 -14.45
N ALA A 236 -5.84 3.96 -14.19
CA ALA A 236 -4.67 4.66 -14.71
C ALA A 236 -4.65 4.67 -16.26
N ILE A 237 -4.98 3.55 -16.91
CA ILE A 237 -5.09 3.48 -18.37
C ILE A 237 -6.18 4.42 -18.90
N MET A 238 -7.36 4.39 -18.29
CA MET A 238 -8.47 5.24 -18.71
C MET A 238 -8.15 6.72 -18.54
N GLU A 239 -7.56 7.13 -17.41
CA GLU A 239 -7.17 8.53 -17.21
C GLU A 239 -6.02 8.97 -18.10
N GLY A 240 -5.10 8.07 -18.43
CA GLY A 240 -4.08 8.35 -19.45
C GLY A 240 -4.72 8.69 -20.80
N ARG A 241 -5.80 8.00 -21.18
CA ARG A 241 -6.56 8.33 -22.40
C ARG A 241 -7.28 9.66 -22.29
N GLN A 242 -7.88 9.97 -21.13
CA GLN A 242 -8.56 11.24 -20.90
C GLN A 242 -7.58 12.42 -20.93
N ALA A 243 -6.40 12.27 -20.33
CA ALA A 243 -5.32 13.25 -20.42
C ALA A 243 -4.80 13.42 -21.84
N ALA A 244 -4.64 12.34 -22.61
CA ALA A 244 -4.26 12.43 -24.02
C ALA A 244 -5.29 13.22 -24.84
N ARG A 245 -6.59 13.02 -24.61
CA ARG A 245 -7.67 13.81 -25.23
C ARG A 245 -7.61 15.29 -24.82
N GLY A 246 -7.28 15.59 -23.56
CA GLY A 246 -7.09 16.95 -23.07
C GLY A 246 -5.90 17.65 -23.72
N VAL A 247 -4.76 16.95 -23.84
CA VAL A 247 -3.56 17.45 -24.51
C VAL A 247 -3.81 17.72 -25.99
N ASP A 248 -4.44 16.77 -26.69
CA ASP A 248 -4.76 16.91 -28.12
C ASP A 248 -5.64 18.14 -28.38
N ARG A 249 -6.71 18.31 -27.59
CA ARG A 249 -7.56 19.50 -27.66
C ARG A 249 -6.82 20.79 -27.36
N PHE A 250 -5.89 20.78 -26.40
CA PHE A 250 -5.10 21.96 -26.05
C PHE A 250 -4.15 22.38 -27.16
N LEU A 251 -3.50 21.42 -27.83
CA LEU A 251 -2.55 21.70 -28.91
C LEU A 251 -3.23 22.01 -30.24
N MET A 252 -4.35 21.36 -30.54
CA MET A 252 -5.02 21.42 -31.84
C MET A 252 -6.26 22.33 -31.86
N GLY A 253 -6.79 22.71 -30.70
CA GLY A 253 -8.06 23.45 -30.54
C GLY A 253 -9.31 22.57 -30.58
N GLU A 254 -9.25 21.42 -31.25
CA GLU A 254 -10.30 20.39 -31.29
C GLU A 254 -9.70 19.00 -31.09
N THR A 255 -10.54 17.98 -30.85
CA THR A 255 -10.05 16.59 -30.70
C THR A 255 -11.05 15.60 -31.28
N ILE A 256 -10.53 14.58 -31.96
CA ILE A 256 -11.28 13.41 -32.44
C ILE A 256 -11.09 12.19 -31.52
N LEU A 257 -10.29 12.33 -30.46
CA LEU A 257 -10.04 11.25 -29.52
C LEU A 257 -11.30 11.02 -28.64
N PRO A 258 -11.63 9.75 -28.35
CA PRO A 258 -12.81 9.39 -27.55
C PRO A 258 -12.71 9.88 -26.10
#